data_AF-A0A2I0HLB2-F1
#
_entry.id   AF-A0A2I0HLB2-F1
#
_cell.length_a   1.000
_cell.length_b   1.000
_cell.length_c   1.000
_cell.angle_alpha   90.00
_cell.angle_beta   90.00
_cell.angle_gamma   90.00
#
_symmetry.space_group_name_H-M   'P 1'
#
loop_
_entity.id
_entity.type
_entity.pdbx_description
1 polymer ?
#
loop_
_entity_poly.entity_id
_entity_poly.type
_entity_poly.pdbx_seq_one_letter_code
_entity_poly.pdbx_strand_id
1 'polypeptide(L)'
;MELLTNEAEGVKIKLVDGVDVADAGTIYFTDASQKYGPKEAALDLLEGRPHGRLMSFHPRTRRTEVLVHNLHFPNGVAVSPNQDFVVFCETLIRSISQYDTSTGPTFSFCGAVLINAA
;
A
#
# COMPACT_ATOMS: atom_id res chain seq x y z
N MET A 1 8.52 19.32 10.72
CA MET A 1 7.74 18.20 10.17
C MET A 1 7.23 18.64 8.81
N GLU A 2 7.52 17.88 7.76
CA GLU A 2 7.08 18.17 6.39
C GLU A 2 5.99 17.19 5.97
N LEU A 3 4.94 17.68 5.31
CA LEU A 3 3.90 16.85 4.71
C LEU A 3 4.33 16.44 3.29
N LEU A 4 4.47 15.12 3.05
CA LEU A 4 4.82 14.60 1.72
C LEU A 4 3.60 14.54 0.80
N THR A 5 2.51 13.92 1.28
CA THR A 5 1.24 13.78 0.57
C THR A 5 0.09 13.54 1.55
N ASN A 6 -1.13 13.94 1.20
CA ASN A 6 -2.35 13.64 1.94
C ASN A 6 -3.55 13.27 1.04
N GLU A 7 -3.33 13.18 -0.27
CA GLU A 7 -4.35 12.80 -1.25
C GLU A 7 -3.72 12.21 -2.51
N ALA A 8 -4.51 11.40 -3.22
CA ALA A 8 -4.22 11.00 -4.58
C ALA A 8 -5.54 10.79 -5.33
N GLU A 9 -5.56 11.15 -6.61
CA GLU A 9 -6.74 11.07 -7.47
C GLU A 9 -7.96 11.83 -6.88
N GLY A 10 -7.70 12.93 -6.16
CA GLY A 10 -8.73 13.72 -5.48
C GLY A 10 -9.31 13.06 -4.21
N VAL A 11 -8.81 11.89 -3.79
CA VAL A 11 -9.27 11.19 -2.59
C VAL A 11 -8.23 11.31 -1.47
N LYS A 12 -8.68 11.76 -0.29
CA LYS A 12 -7.85 11.87 0.90
C LYS A 12 -7.32 10.52 1.34
N ILE A 13 -6.05 10.48 1.68
CA ILE A 13 -5.41 9.37 2.37
C ILE A 13 -5.83 9.45 3.84
N LYS A 14 -6.43 8.40 4.38
CA LYS A 14 -6.98 8.42 5.75
C LYS A 14 -6.27 7.47 6.69
N LEU A 15 -5.75 6.35 6.18
CA LEU A 15 -5.19 5.31 7.02
C LEU A 15 -3.93 4.73 6.37
N VAL A 16 -2.80 5.42 6.51
CA VAL A 16 -1.50 4.85 6.14
C VAL A 16 -1.13 3.78 7.15
N ASP A 17 -0.85 2.56 6.68
CA ASP A 17 -0.61 1.40 7.53
C ASP A 17 0.79 0.80 7.29
N GLY A 18 1.13 0.51 6.03
CA GLY A 18 2.45 0.02 5.62
C GLY A 18 3.24 1.08 4.86
N VAL A 19 4.55 1.10 5.05
CA VAL A 19 5.48 1.95 4.29
C VAL A 19 6.82 1.25 4.10
N ASP A 20 7.40 1.38 2.92
CA ASP A 20 8.78 0.99 2.64
C ASP A 20 9.40 1.91 1.58
N VAL A 21 10.73 2.00 1.53
CA VAL A 21 11.47 2.96 0.69
C VAL A 21 12.45 2.21 -0.20
N ALA A 22 12.30 2.38 -1.52
CA ALA A 22 13.25 1.85 -2.49
C ALA A 22 14.58 2.62 -2.45
N ASP A 23 15.66 1.99 -2.93
CA ASP A 23 17.01 2.58 -2.97
C ASP A 23 17.06 3.91 -3.73
N ALA A 24 16.22 4.05 -4.77
CA ALA A 24 16.09 5.28 -5.55
C ALA A 24 15.33 6.41 -4.82
N GLY A 25 14.77 6.12 -3.64
CA GLY A 25 14.01 7.04 -2.80
C GLY A 25 12.51 7.07 -3.08
N THR A 26 12.00 6.25 -4.00
CA THR A 26 10.55 6.08 -4.17
C THR A 26 9.97 5.43 -2.91
N ILE A 27 8.95 6.06 -2.35
CA ILE A 27 8.28 5.58 -1.13
C ILE A 27 7.04 4.81 -1.57
N TYR A 28 6.95 3.54 -1.21
CA TYR A 28 5.75 2.72 -1.39
C TYR A 28 5.01 2.63 -0.07
N PHE A 29 3.69 2.79 -0.12
CA PHE A 29 2.88 2.76 1.09
C PHE A 29 1.46 2.31 0.80
N THR A 30 0.79 1.79 1.82
CA THR A 30 -0.61 1.41 1.72
C THR A 30 -1.50 2.45 2.38
N ASP A 31 -2.66 2.72 1.78
CA ASP A 31 -3.78 3.42 2.40
C ASP A 31 -4.83 2.35 2.68
N ALA A 32 -4.90 1.84 3.92
CA ALA A 32 -5.69 0.67 4.29
C ALA A 32 -7.20 0.91 4.10
N SER A 33 -7.66 2.14 4.28
CA SER A 33 -9.04 2.54 4.00
C SER A 33 -9.12 4.01 3.62
N GLN A 34 -9.70 4.31 2.46
CA GLN A 34 -10.08 5.68 2.08
C GLN A 34 -11.33 6.19 2.84
N LYS A 35 -12.04 5.30 3.56
CA LYS A 35 -13.29 5.62 4.25
C LYS A 35 -13.07 5.94 5.72
N TYR A 36 -12.32 5.11 6.43
CA TYR A 36 -12.11 5.18 7.88
C TYR A 36 -10.70 5.64 8.24
N GLY A 37 -10.56 6.35 9.36
CA GLY A 37 -9.26 6.70 9.92
C GLY A 37 -8.78 5.67 10.95
N PRO A 38 -7.66 5.94 11.62
CA PRO A 38 -7.06 5.00 12.58
C PRO A 38 -7.97 4.63 13.75
N LYS A 39 -8.83 5.56 14.19
CA LYS A 39 -9.75 5.32 15.32
C LYS A 39 -10.91 4.41 14.94
N GLU A 40 -11.25 4.35 13.66
CA GLU A 40 -12.38 3.59 13.11
C GLU A 40 -11.92 2.37 12.30
N ALA A 41 -10.64 2.00 12.35
CA ALA A 41 -10.07 0.88 11.58
C ALA A 41 -10.83 -0.44 11.80
N ALA A 42 -11.31 -0.69 13.02
CA ALA A 42 -12.15 -1.86 13.33
C ALA A 42 -13.47 -1.88 12.54
N LEU A 43 -14.04 -0.72 12.21
CA LEU A 43 -15.25 -0.63 11.39
C LEU A 43 -14.98 -1.00 9.93
N ASP A 44 -13.81 -0.64 9.38
CA ASP A 44 -13.44 -1.06 8.02
C ASP A 44 -13.27 -2.59 7.94
N LEU A 45 -12.64 -3.18 8.96
CA LEU A 45 -12.50 -4.63 9.08
C LEU A 45 -13.87 -5.33 9.18
N LEU A 46 -14.80 -4.78 9.94
CA LEU A 46 -16.17 -5.32 10.06
C LEU A 46 -16.99 -5.13 8.78
N GLU A 47 -16.82 -4.01 8.07
CA GLU A 47 -17.51 -3.76 6.81
C GLU A 47 -17.00 -4.68 5.70
N GLY A 48 -15.72 -5.06 5.74
CA GLY A 48 -15.15 -6.07 4.86
C GLY A 48 -15.11 -5.68 3.39
N ARG A 49 -15.10 -4.37 3.09
CA ARG A 49 -15.12 -3.83 1.73
C ARG A 49 -13.74 -3.40 1.27
N PRO A 50 -13.46 -3.46 -0.05
CA PRO A 50 -12.14 -3.13 -0.60
C PRO A 50 -11.92 -1.61 -0.72
N HIS A 51 -11.74 -0.92 0.40
CA HIS A 51 -11.48 0.53 0.42
C HIS A 51 -9.99 0.89 0.33
N GLY A 52 -9.11 -0.10 0.27
CA GLY A 52 -7.68 0.08 0.37
C GLY A 52 -7.00 0.34 -0.98
N ARG A 53 -5.79 0.89 -0.91
CA ARG A 53 -4.92 1.17 -2.06
C ARG A 53 -3.45 0.88 -1.76
N LEU A 54 -2.71 0.48 -2.79
CA LEU A 54 -1.25 0.56 -2.82
C LEU A 54 -0.85 1.83 -3.58
N MET A 55 0.10 2.57 -3.03
CA MET A 55 0.49 3.88 -3.53
C MET A 55 2.01 4.03 -3.60
N SER A 56 2.48 4.93 -4.46
CA SER A 56 3.87 5.38 -4.47
C SER A 56 3.96 6.90 -4.38
N PHE A 57 5.05 7.40 -3.80
CA PHE A 57 5.43 8.80 -3.77
C PHE A 57 6.86 8.98 -4.25
N HIS A 58 7.04 9.87 -5.23
CA HIS A 58 8.35 10.20 -5.78
C HIS A 58 8.83 11.54 -5.22
N PRO A 59 9.88 11.57 -4.38
CA PRO A 59 10.27 12.78 -3.65
C PRO A 59 10.76 13.92 -4.56
N ARG A 60 11.36 13.61 -5.71
CA ARG A 60 11.87 14.62 -6.66
C ARG A 60 10.75 15.34 -7.40
N THR A 61 9.72 14.60 -7.83
CA THR A 61 8.59 15.15 -8.58
C THR A 61 7.44 15.56 -7.67
N ARG A 62 7.50 15.18 -6.38
CA ARG A 62 6.41 15.29 -5.39
C ARG A 62 5.09 14.68 -5.88
N ARG A 63 5.18 13.67 -6.74
CA ARG A 63 4.01 13.02 -7.33
C ARG A 63 3.64 11.79 -6.51
N THR A 64 2.36 11.70 -6.16
CA THR A 64 1.74 10.52 -5.57
C THR A 64 0.93 9.80 -6.64
N GLU A 65 1.12 8.50 -6.77
CA GLU A 65 0.40 7.65 -7.73
C GLU A 65 -0.28 6.49 -7.00
N VAL A 66 -1.51 6.17 -7.42
CA VAL A 66 -2.17 4.94 -6.98
C VAL A 66 -1.76 3.82 -7.93
N LEU A 67 -1.13 2.79 -7.39
CA LEU A 67 -0.63 1.65 -8.16
C LEU A 67 -1.66 0.54 -8.28
N VAL A 68 -2.40 0.29 -7.20
CA VAL A 68 -3.46 -0.72 -7.12
C VAL A 68 -4.62 -0.18 -6.29
N HIS A 69 -5.83 -0.35 -6.81
CA HIS A 69 -7.09 0.04 -6.18
C HIS A 69 -7.82 -1.18 -5.61
N ASN A 70 -8.85 -0.91 -4.80
CA ASN A 70 -9.81 -1.91 -4.32
C ASN A 70 -9.14 -3.09 -3.57
N LEU A 71 -8.24 -2.77 -2.64
CA LEU A 71 -7.60 -3.74 -1.76
C LEU A 71 -8.38 -3.92 -0.45
N HIS A 72 -8.40 -5.13 0.08
CA HIS A 72 -9.08 -5.43 1.34
C HIS A 72 -8.17 -5.24 2.55
N PHE A 73 -8.16 -4.02 3.09
CA PHE A 73 -7.35 -3.62 4.24
C PHE A 73 -5.84 -3.97 4.05
N PRO A 74 -5.16 -3.33 3.08
CA PRO A 74 -3.76 -3.56 2.83
C PRO A 74 -2.90 -3.02 3.98
N ASN A 75 -2.28 -3.91 4.75
CA ASN A 75 -1.63 -3.55 6.01
C ASN A 75 -0.12 -3.35 5.87
N GLY A 76 0.55 -4.18 5.08
CA GLY A 76 2.00 -4.15 4.89
C GLY A 76 2.41 -4.01 3.43
N VAL A 77 3.57 -3.40 3.22
CA VAL A 77 4.27 -3.36 1.93
C VAL A 77 5.77 -3.55 2.17
N ALA A 78 6.47 -4.20 1.24
CA ALA A 78 7.92 -4.25 1.22
C ALA A 78 8.45 -4.22 -0.23
N VAL A 79 9.57 -3.54 -0.43
CA VAL A 79 10.30 -3.49 -1.69
C VAL A 79 11.20 -4.72 -1.79
N SER A 80 11.26 -5.34 -2.97
CA SER A 80 12.15 -6.46 -3.20
C SER A 80 13.61 -6.03 -3.04
N PRO A 81 14.51 -6.91 -2.55
CA PRO A 81 15.94 -6.60 -2.48
C PRO A 81 16.55 -6.19 -3.84
N ASN A 82 15.99 -6.71 -4.94
CA ASN A 82 16.44 -6.42 -6.29
C ASN A 82 15.82 -5.15 -6.90
N GLN A 83 14.94 -4.45 -6.17
CA GLN A 83 14.28 -3.20 -6.59
C GLN A 83 13.41 -3.34 -7.85
N ASP A 84 12.89 -4.54 -8.14
CA ASP A 84 12.11 -4.88 -9.34
C ASP A 84 10.61 -5.09 -9.06
N PHE A 85 10.22 -5.30 -7.80
CA PHE A 85 8.83 -5.43 -7.41
C PHE A 85 8.60 -4.99 -5.97
N VAL A 86 7.33 -4.81 -5.62
CA VAL A 86 6.88 -4.65 -4.23
C VAL A 86 5.88 -5.75 -3.89
N VAL A 87 5.92 -6.24 -2.67
CA VAL A 87 4.92 -7.16 -2.12
C VAL A 87 4.03 -6.40 -1.14
N PHE A 88 2.75 -6.75 -1.09
CA PHE A 88 1.81 -6.19 -0.14
C PHE A 88 0.81 -7.25 0.31
N CYS A 89 0.28 -7.11 1.52
CA CYS A 89 -0.66 -8.07 2.09
C CYS A 89 -2.05 -7.46 2.31
N GLU A 90 -3.10 -8.24 2.08
CA GLU A 90 -4.48 -7.85 2.36
C GLU A 90 -5.01 -8.63 3.58
N THR A 91 -5.25 -7.93 4.69
CA THR A 91 -5.54 -8.55 5.99
C THR A 91 -6.83 -9.37 5.96
N LEU A 92 -7.87 -8.84 5.31
CA LEU A 92 -9.20 -9.43 5.33
C LEU A 92 -9.32 -10.71 4.50
N ILE A 93 -8.57 -10.79 3.39
CA ILE A 93 -8.61 -11.96 2.50
C ILE A 93 -7.38 -12.88 2.67
N ARG A 94 -6.45 -12.52 3.55
CA ARG A 94 -5.23 -13.29 3.87
C ARG A 94 -4.38 -13.60 2.62
N SER A 95 -4.26 -12.63 1.73
CA SER A 95 -3.47 -12.74 0.50
C SER A 95 -2.18 -11.93 0.62
N ILE A 96 -1.19 -12.33 -0.19
CA ILE A 96 0.00 -11.51 -0.46
C ILE A 96 0.12 -11.42 -1.98
N SER A 97 0.23 -10.20 -2.48
CA SER A 97 0.27 -9.92 -3.91
C SER A 97 1.53 -9.15 -4.24
N GLN A 98 1.99 -9.28 -5.48
CA GLN A 98 3.17 -8.58 -5.97
C GLN A 98 2.77 -7.54 -7.03
N TYR A 99 3.48 -6.42 -7.05
CA TYR A 99 3.41 -5.40 -8.09
C TYR A 99 4.81 -5.20 -8.68
N ASP A 100 4.99 -5.56 -9.94
CA ASP A 100 6.23 -5.32 -10.69
C ASP A 100 6.34 -3.84 -11.03
N THR A 101 7.47 -3.23 -10.66
CA THR A 101 7.66 -1.78 -10.78
C THR A 101 7.89 -1.32 -12.22
N SER A 102 8.16 -2.24 -13.15
CA SER A 102 8.37 -1.97 -14.57
C SER A 102 7.14 -2.25 -15.44
N THR A 103 6.30 -3.22 -15.04
CA THR A 103 5.19 -3.72 -15.86
C THR A 103 3.81 -3.66 -15.19
N GLY A 104 3.72 -3.45 -13.88
CA GLY A 104 2.45 -3.34 -13.14
C GLY A 104 2.08 -4.60 -12.33
N PRO A 105 0.80 -4.78 -11.93
CA PRO A 105 0.41 -5.82 -10.98
C PRO A 105 0.65 -7.23 -11.51
N THR A 106 1.31 -8.08 -10.72
CA THR A 106 1.76 -9.43 -11.13
C THR A 106 1.42 -10.45 -10.04
N PHE A 107 0.25 -11.08 -10.17
CA PHE A 107 -0.21 -12.24 -9.40
C PHE A 107 -0.40 -12.07 -7.87
N SER A 108 -1.34 -12.87 -7.34
CA SER A 108 -1.61 -13.00 -5.92
C SER A 108 -1.26 -14.41 -5.47
N PHE A 109 -0.51 -14.53 -4.38
CA PHE A 109 -0.21 -15.78 -3.70
C PHE A 109 -1.09 -15.88 -2.45
N CYS A 110 -1.85 -16.98 -2.35
CA CYS A 110 -2.56 -17.35 -1.13
C CYS A 110 -1.59 -18.16 -0.25
N GLY A 111 -0.77 -17.47 0.55
CA GLY A 111 0.22 -18.10 1.43
C GLY A 111 0.91 -17.08 2.34
N ALA A 112 1.29 -17.51 3.55
CA ALA A 112 2.02 -16.67 4.49
C ALA A 112 3.46 -16.46 4.02
N VAL A 113 3.76 -15.30 3.45
CA VAL A 113 5.11 -14.77 3.32
C VAL A 113 5.34 -13.90 4.55
N LEU A 114 6.32 -14.27 5.37
CA LEU A 114 6.83 -13.37 6.41
C LEU A 114 7.46 -12.18 5.70
N ILE A 115 6.75 -11.06 5.65
CA ILE A 115 7.34 -9.77 5.29
C ILE A 115 8.22 -9.39 6.48
N ASN A 116 9.49 -9.81 6.45
CA ASN A 116 10.51 -9.21 7.32
C ASN A 116 10.74 -7.79 6.80
N ALA A 117 9.96 -6.84 7.33
CA ALA A 117 10.37 -5.45 7.33
C ALA A 117 11.67 -5.39 8.16
N ALA A 118 12.77 -5.05 7.50
CA ALA A 118 14.07 -4.86 8.16
C ALA A 118 14.08 -3.55 8.96
#